data_AF-A0A7J7E7F9-F1
#
_entry.id   AF-A0A7J7E7F9-F1
#
_cell.length_a   1.000
_cell.length_b   1.000
_cell.length_c   1.000
_cell.angle_alpha   90.00
_cell.angle_beta   90.00
_cell.angle_gamma   90.00
#
_symmetry.space_group_name_H-M   'P 1'
#
loop_
_entity.id
_entity.type
_entity.pdbx_description
1 polymer ?
#
loop_
_entity_poly.entity_id
_entity_poly.type
_entity_poly.pdbx_seq_one_letter_code
_entity_poly.pdbx_strand_id
1 'polypeptide(L)'
;MSRPCALLAWTLLTLPRLGAAQEDLTSCGPIVPRREWEALASTCERHLNLPAQYVVVSHTAGSPCNTPASCVRQVQNVQSYHVQNLGWCDVGYK
;
A
#
# COMPACT_ATOMS: atom_id res chain seq x y z
N MET A 1 -12.08 -18.05 -72.80
CA MET A 1 -12.19 -16.58 -72.91
C MET A 1 -12.53 -16.02 -71.54
N SER A 2 -11.70 -15.10 -71.07
CA SER A 2 -11.58 -14.61 -69.70
C SER A 2 -12.84 -13.96 -69.15
N ARG A 3 -13.11 -14.21 -67.86
CA ARG A 3 -13.56 -13.18 -66.90
C ARG A 3 -12.97 -13.46 -65.51
N PRO A 4 -12.33 -12.47 -64.86
CA PRO A 4 -11.70 -12.61 -63.55
C PRO A 4 -12.74 -12.45 -62.44
N CYS A 5 -12.67 -13.26 -61.40
CA CYS A 5 -13.47 -13.12 -60.20
C CYS A 5 -12.63 -13.50 -58.99
N ALA A 6 -12.30 -12.52 -58.17
CA ALA A 6 -12.39 -12.56 -56.71
C ALA A 6 -11.45 -11.51 -56.13
N LEU A 7 -12.06 -10.44 -55.64
CA LEU A 7 -11.42 -9.43 -54.82
C LEU A 7 -10.84 -10.10 -53.57
N LEU A 8 -9.57 -9.80 -53.27
CA LEU A 8 -8.92 -10.18 -52.02
C LEU A 8 -9.58 -9.42 -50.86
N ALA A 9 -10.59 -10.04 -50.24
CA ALA A 9 -11.12 -9.58 -48.96
C ALA A 9 -10.24 -10.13 -47.83
N TRP A 10 -9.23 -9.36 -47.42
CA TRP A 10 -8.54 -9.58 -46.15
C TRP A 10 -9.21 -8.69 -45.10
N THR A 11 -10.37 -9.10 -44.61
CA THR A 11 -10.95 -8.51 -43.40
C THR A 11 -10.27 -9.16 -42.20
N LEU A 12 -9.29 -8.44 -41.63
CA LEU A 12 -8.71 -8.74 -40.33
C LEU A 12 -9.83 -8.85 -39.29
N LEU A 13 -9.95 -10.04 -38.68
CA LEU A 13 -10.80 -10.29 -37.53
C LEU A 13 -10.40 -9.33 -36.39
N THR A 14 -11.20 -8.28 -36.18
CA THR A 14 -11.10 -7.46 -34.97
C THR A 14 -11.71 -8.25 -33.82
N LEU A 15 -10.87 -9.04 -33.15
CA LEU A 15 -11.20 -9.56 -31.82
C LEU A 15 -11.58 -8.35 -30.94
N PRO A 16 -12.76 -8.34 -30.31
CA PRO A 16 -13.00 -7.39 -29.25
C PRO A 16 -12.00 -7.75 -28.15
N ARG A 17 -11.01 -6.88 -27.93
CA ARG A 17 -10.25 -6.92 -26.67
C ARG A 17 -11.30 -6.80 -25.57
N LEU A 18 -11.65 -7.90 -24.92
CA LEU A 18 -12.05 -7.83 -23.52
C LEU A 18 -10.82 -7.24 -22.83
N GLY A 19 -10.84 -5.92 -22.67
CA GLY A 19 -9.96 -5.26 -21.73
C GLY A 19 -10.32 -5.85 -20.37
N ALA A 20 -9.51 -6.80 -19.89
CA ALA A 20 -9.45 -7.04 -18.47
C ALA A 20 -9.05 -5.68 -17.86
N ALA A 21 -9.93 -5.12 -17.03
CA ALA A 21 -9.50 -4.07 -16.12
C ALA A 21 -8.42 -4.68 -15.25
N GLN A 22 -7.16 -4.37 -15.57
CA GLN A 22 -6.04 -4.62 -14.69
C GLN A 22 -6.22 -3.61 -13.55
N GLU A 23 -6.88 -4.01 -12.48
CA GLU A 23 -6.92 -3.22 -11.24
C GLU A 23 -5.47 -3.09 -10.76
N ASP A 24 -4.89 -1.93 -11.03
CA ASP A 24 -3.56 -1.60 -10.59
C ASP A 24 -3.59 -1.43 -9.06
N LEU A 25 -3.07 -2.44 -8.35
CA LEU A 25 -2.91 -2.41 -6.89
C LEU A 25 -2.03 -1.23 -6.40
N THR A 26 -1.48 -0.44 -7.33
CA THR A 26 -0.71 0.79 -7.11
C THR A 26 -1.56 2.02 -6.77
N SER A 27 -2.89 1.91 -6.67
CA SER A 27 -3.75 3.03 -6.21
C SER A 27 -3.55 3.41 -4.73
N CYS A 28 -2.85 2.59 -3.94
CA CYS A 28 -2.50 2.87 -2.56
C CYS A 28 -1.15 3.60 -2.49
N GLY A 29 -1.10 4.75 -1.82
CA GLY A 29 0.13 5.55 -1.68
C GLY A 29 1.28 4.78 -1.00
N PRO A 30 2.54 5.19 -1.20
CA PRO A 30 3.70 4.50 -0.65
C PRO A 30 3.71 4.52 0.88
N ILE A 31 3.97 3.37 1.50
CA ILE A 31 4.16 3.21 2.95
C ILE A 31 5.63 2.90 3.22
N VAL A 32 6.27 3.63 4.14
CA VAL A 32 7.63 3.32 4.60
C VAL A 32 7.59 2.08 5.50
N PRO A 33 8.14 0.93 5.08
CA PRO A 33 8.07 -0.30 5.85
C PRO A 33 8.94 -0.24 7.11
N ARG A 34 8.59 -1.07 8.09
CA ARG A 34 9.26 -1.17 9.40
C ARG A 34 10.79 -1.21 9.35
N ARG A 35 11.33 -2.00 8.42
CA ARG A 35 12.78 -2.15 8.24
C ARG A 35 13.47 -0.84 7.86
N GLU A 36 12.79 0.06 7.16
CA GLU A 36 13.38 1.31 6.65
C GLU A 36 13.45 2.41 7.72
N TRP A 37 12.66 2.30 8.79
CA TRP A 37 12.79 3.16 9.98
C TRP A 37 13.36 2.44 11.20
N GLU A 38 13.93 1.24 11.01
CA GLU A 38 14.62 0.45 12.02
C GLU A 38 13.74 0.10 13.24
N ALA A 39 12.50 -0.29 12.97
CA ALA A 39 11.56 -0.70 14.02
C ALA A 39 12.08 -1.88 14.85
N LEU A 40 11.83 -1.84 16.16
CA LEU A 40 11.90 -3.04 17.00
C LEU A 40 10.93 -4.12 16.49
N ALA A 41 11.25 -5.39 16.71
CA ALA A 41 10.35 -6.49 16.39
C ALA A 41 9.07 -6.39 17.24
N SER A 42 7.90 -6.51 16.60
CA SER A 42 6.61 -6.52 17.31
C SER A 42 6.40 -7.86 18.00
N THR A 43 5.85 -7.82 19.21
CA THR A 43 5.38 -9.01 19.94
C THR A 43 3.84 -9.10 19.96
N CYS A 44 3.15 -8.31 19.12
CA CYS A 44 1.70 -8.30 19.09
C CYS A 44 1.14 -9.52 18.36
N GLU A 45 0.26 -10.28 19.03
CA GLU A 45 -0.32 -11.51 18.45
C GLU A 45 -1.75 -11.31 17.92
N ARG A 46 -2.39 -10.18 18.25
CA ARG A 46 -3.79 -9.96 17.91
C ARG A 46 -3.95 -9.38 16.51
N HIS A 47 -4.64 -10.13 15.65
CA HIS A 47 -5.00 -9.71 14.30
C HIS A 47 -6.38 -9.04 14.26
N LEU A 48 -6.56 -8.10 13.32
CA LEU A 48 -7.86 -7.50 13.02
C LEU A 48 -8.68 -8.45 12.14
N ASN A 49 -9.98 -8.51 12.38
CA ASN A 49 -10.91 -9.11 11.43
C ASN A 49 -11.09 -8.13 10.27
N LEU A 50 -10.69 -8.55 9.07
CA LEU A 50 -10.77 -7.73 7.87
C LEU A 50 -12.05 -8.04 7.07
N PRO A 51 -12.62 -7.05 6.36
CA PRO A 51 -12.18 -5.66 6.28
C PRO A 51 -12.52 -4.85 7.55
N ALA A 52 -11.66 -3.89 7.91
CA ALA A 52 -11.94 -2.97 9.01
C ALA A 52 -13.09 -2.02 8.62
N GLN A 53 -14.07 -1.84 9.51
CA GLN A 53 -15.25 -1.00 9.26
C GLN A 53 -15.07 0.45 9.72
N TYR A 54 -14.09 0.72 10.58
CA TYR A 54 -13.89 2.02 11.20
C TYR A 54 -12.42 2.44 11.12
N VAL A 55 -12.20 3.75 10.96
CA VAL A 55 -10.89 4.41 11.03
C VAL A 55 -10.93 5.45 12.14
N VAL A 56 -9.95 5.41 13.05
CA VAL A 56 -9.81 6.38 14.13
C VAL A 56 -8.57 7.23 13.85
N VAL A 57 -8.77 8.54 13.66
CA VAL A 57 -7.68 9.49 13.41
C VAL A 57 -7.09 9.96 14.75
N SER A 58 -5.76 10.03 14.82
CA SER A 58 -5.04 10.44 16.03
C SER A 58 -3.88 11.36 15.70
N HIS A 59 -3.35 12.02 16.72
CA HIS A 59 -2.07 12.73 16.69
C HIS A 59 -1.13 12.14 17.75
N THR A 60 0.17 12.26 17.55
CA THR A 60 1.17 11.74 18.51
C THR A 60 1.31 12.58 19.77
N ALA A 61 0.76 13.80 19.77
CA ALA A 61 0.91 14.82 20.82
C ALA A 61 2.38 15.20 21.14
N GLY A 62 3.32 14.83 20.28
CA GLY A 62 4.73 15.19 20.36
C GLY A 62 5.14 16.20 19.31
N SER A 63 6.45 16.36 19.11
CA SER A 63 7.00 17.24 18.09
C SER A 63 6.59 16.79 16.67
N PRO A 64 6.31 17.71 15.75
CA PRO A 64 6.09 17.37 14.34
C PRO A 64 7.42 16.99 13.66
N CYS A 65 7.31 16.40 12.46
CA CYS A 65 8.43 16.14 11.55
C CYS A 65 8.01 16.51 10.12
N ASN A 66 8.97 16.90 9.28
CA ASN A 66 8.71 17.34 7.90
C ASN A 66 9.80 16.94 6.91
N THR A 67 10.71 16.05 7.31
CA THR A 67 11.73 15.46 6.44
C THR A 67 11.79 13.96 6.69
N PRO A 68 12.21 13.14 5.70
CA PRO A 68 12.33 11.69 5.91
C PRO A 68 13.13 11.33 7.15
N ALA A 69 14.30 11.94 7.33
CA ALA A 69 15.17 11.69 8.48
C ALA A 69 14.52 12.11 9.82
N SER A 70 13.86 13.28 9.88
CA SER A 70 13.18 13.72 11.11
C SER A 70 11.98 12.83 11.45
N CYS A 71 11.25 12.34 10.44
CA CYS A 71 10.11 11.45 10.65
C CYS A 71 10.52 10.04 11.06
N VAL A 72 11.60 9.48 10.50
CA VAL A 72 12.20 8.23 10.99
C VAL A 72 12.56 8.36 12.48
N ARG A 73 13.22 9.47 12.86
CA ARG A 73 13.55 9.71 14.27
C ARG A 73 12.30 9.81 15.15
N GLN A 74 11.25 10.48 14.68
CA GLN A 74 10.02 10.62 15.45
C GLN A 74 9.26 9.30 15.62
N VAL A 75 9.16 8.46 14.61
CA VAL A 75 8.50 7.14 14.76
C VAL A 75 9.28 6.23 15.70
N GLN A 76 10.62 6.29 15.70
CA GLN A 76 11.47 5.58 16.66
C GLN A 76 11.22 6.07 18.10
N ASN A 77 11.11 7.39 18.32
CA ASN A 77 10.79 7.96 19.63
C ASN A 77 9.42 7.50 20.13
N VAL A 78 8.41 7.48 19.26
CA VAL A 78 7.05 6.99 19.58
C VAL A 78 7.09 5.50 19.91
N GLN A 79 7.79 4.67 19.12
CA GLN A 79 7.91 3.24 19.41
C GLN A 79 8.64 3.01 20.73
N SER A 80 9.72 3.76 21.01
CA SER A 80 10.46 3.68 22.27
C SER A 80 9.55 3.98 23.47
N TYR A 81 8.76 5.05 23.40
CA TYR A 81 7.82 5.38 24.47
C TYR A 81 6.77 4.29 24.69
N HIS A 82 6.13 3.81 23.62
CA HIS A 82 5.11 2.76 23.73
C HIS A 82 5.69 1.42 24.24
N VAL A 83 6.83 0.98 23.72
CA VAL A 83 7.40 -0.32 24.07
C VAL A 83 8.15 -0.28 25.39
N GLN A 84 9.06 0.69 25.58
CA GLN A 84 9.95 0.72 26.75
C GLN A 84 9.28 1.34 27.97
N ASN A 85 8.48 2.40 27.79
CA ASN A 85 7.89 3.12 28.93
C ASN A 85 6.50 2.57 29.28
N LEU A 86 5.68 2.23 28.27
CA LEU A 86 4.33 1.70 28.50
C LEU A 86 4.23 0.17 28.47
N GLY A 87 5.30 -0.53 28.07
CA GLY A 87 5.32 -1.99 28.00
C GLY A 87 4.41 -2.57 26.92
N TRP A 88 4.09 -1.80 25.87
CA TRP A 88 3.24 -2.28 24.77
C TRP A 88 4.02 -3.21 23.84
N CYS A 89 3.28 -4.07 23.11
CA CYS A 89 3.87 -5.03 22.18
C CYS A 89 4.42 -4.38 20.89
N ASP A 90 4.06 -3.14 20.60
CA ASP A 90 4.57 -2.31 19.49
C ASP A 90 4.06 -0.86 19.63
N VAL A 91 4.27 -0.02 18.61
CA VAL A 91 3.55 1.24 18.43
C VAL A 91 2.02 1.03 18.43
N GLY A 92 1.27 1.87 19.15
CA GLY A 92 -0.19 1.76 19.27
C GLY A 92 -1.01 2.20 18.05
N TYR A 93 -0.38 2.48 16.91
CA TYR A 93 -1.03 2.91 15.67
C TYR A 93 -0.83 1.85 14.57
N LYS A 94 -1.71 1.84 13.56
CA LYS A 94 -1.66 0.89 12.43
C LYS A 94 -1.02 1.48 11.20
#